data_AF-A0A4R2S903-F1
#
_entry.id   AF-A0A4R2S903-F1
#
_cell.length_a   1.000
_cell.length_b   1.000
_cell.length_c   1.000
_cell.angle_alpha   90.00
_cell.angle_beta   90.00
_cell.angle_gamma   90.00
#
_symmetry.space_group_name_H-M   'P 1'
#
loop_
_entity.id
_entity.type
_entity.pdbx_description
1 polymer ?
#
loop_
_entity_poly.entity_id
_entity_poly.type
_entity_poly.pdbx_seq_one_letter_code
_entity_poly.pdbx_strand_id
1 'polypeptide(L)' 'MGGEDWHGHIKWALERRGTSLSQIARDLSVSPSTVTRVSKGLVRSRRVEEAIAAAAAFTPAQLWPANYPQPAGGDR' A
#
# COMPACT_ATOMS: atom_id res chain seq x y z
N MET A 1 18.90 -5.08 1.22
CA MET A 1 18.10 -4.23 0.31
C MET A 1 16.63 -4.52 0.55
N GLY A 2 15.74 -3.54 0.43
CA GLY A 2 14.30 -3.85 0.28
C GLY A 2 13.29 -2.97 1.03
N GLY A 3 13.70 -1.88 1.66
CA GLY A 3 12.75 -0.89 2.22
C GLY A 3 12.26 0.15 1.21
N GLU A 4 12.88 0.21 0.03
CA GLU A 4 12.74 1.31 -0.93
C GLU A 4 11.86 0.92 -2.13
N ASP A 5 11.79 -0.38 -2.47
CA ASP A 5 11.14 -0.88 -3.68
C ASP A 5 9.60 -0.81 -3.62
N TRP A 6 9.00 -1.11 -2.47
CA TRP A 6 7.54 -1.10 -2.30
C TRP A 6 6.94 0.29 -2.46
N HIS A 7 7.57 1.28 -1.84
CA HIS A 7 7.12 2.67 -1.90
C HIS A 7 7.18 3.19 -3.35
N GLY A 8 8.25 2.86 -4.09
CA GLY A 8 8.36 3.20 -5.51
C GLY A 8 7.27 2.56 -6.37
N HIS A 9 7.01 1.27 -6.17
CA HIS A 9 5.98 0.55 -6.92
C HIS A 9 4.56 1.06 -6.62
N ILE A 10 4.23 1.30 -5.35
CA ILE A 10 2.94 1.90 -4.95
C ILE A 10 2.78 3.28 -5.60
N LYS A 11 3.82 4.12 -5.54
CA LYS A 11 3.77 5.46 -6.12
C LYS A 11 3.53 5.41 -7.62
N TRP A 12 4.26 4.55 -8.35
CA TRP A 12 4.07 4.36 -9.78
C TRP A 12 2.65 3.86 -10.14
N ALA A 13 2.13 2.88 -9.39
CA ALA A 13 0.78 2.35 -9.60
C ALA A 13 -0.31 3.41 -9.40
N LEU A 14 -0.14 4.28 -8.39
CA LEU A 14 -1.03 5.39 -8.11
C LEU A 14 -0.93 6.48 -9.18
N GLU A 15 0.29 6.87 -9.58
CA GLU A 15 0.52 7.85 -10.64
C GLU A 15 -0.16 7.42 -11.95
N ARG A 16 -0.10 6.12 -12.28
CA ARG A 16 -0.75 5.56 -13.47
C ARG A 16 -2.28 5.67 -13.44
N ARG A 17 -2.88 5.81 -12.25
CA ARG A 17 -4.32 6.02 -12.05
C ARG A 17 -4.70 7.49 -11.85
N GLY A 18 -3.72 8.39 -11.82
CA GLY A 18 -3.94 9.80 -11.49
C GLY A 18 -4.25 10.02 -10.01
N THR A 19 -3.92 9.05 -9.15
CA THR A 19 -4.02 9.17 -7.69
C THR A 19 -2.63 9.29 -7.07
N SER A 20 -2.56 9.70 -5.80
CA SER A 20 -1.30 9.83 -5.06
C SER A 20 -1.48 9.53 -3.58
N LEU A 21 -0.40 9.13 -2.91
CA LEU A 21 -0.41 8.84 -1.46
C LEU A 21 -0.98 10.01 -0.65
N SER A 22 -0.65 11.25 -1.02
CA SER A 22 -1.16 12.45 -0.37
C SER A 22 -2.66 12.67 -0.61
N GLN A 23 -3.19 12.29 -1.78
CA GLN A 23 -4.64 12.35 -2.03
C GLN A 23 -5.37 11.29 -1.22
N ILE A 24 -4.84 10.07 -1.13
CA ILE A 24 -5.43 8.99 -0.30
C ILE A 24 -5.39 9.38 1.18
N ALA A 25 -4.28 9.99 1.64
CA ALA A 25 -4.17 10.51 2.99
C ALA A 25 -5.25 11.56 3.28
N ARG A 26 -5.49 12.47 2.33
CA ARG A 26 -6.52 13.50 2.42
C ARG A 26 -7.93 12.90 2.45
N ASP A 27 -8.20 11.95 1.55
CA ASP A 27 -9.50 11.28 1.41
C ASP A 27 -9.87 10.49 2.68
N LEU A 28 -8.92 9.77 3.25
CA LEU A 28 -9.12 9.06 4.51
C LEU A 28 -9.00 9.93 5.77
N SER A 29 -8.66 11.22 5.62
CA SER A 29 -8.35 12.11 6.74
C SER A 29 -7.29 11.53 7.69
N VAL A 30 -6.26 10.90 7.13
CA VAL A 30 -5.13 10.32 7.89
C VAL A 30 -3.86 11.12 7.68
N SER A 31 -2.98 11.12 8.69
CA SER A 31 -1.70 11.81 8.59
C SER A 31 -0.82 11.22 7.48
N PRO A 32 -0.20 12.06 6.63
CA PRO A 32 0.73 11.60 5.59
C PRO A 32 1.93 10.84 6.17
N SER A 33 2.31 11.15 7.42
CA SER A 33 3.32 10.41 8.18
C SER A 33 2.90 8.97 8.45
N THR A 34 1.61 8.71 8.71
CA THR A 34 1.07 7.35 8.86
C THR A 34 1.12 6.60 7.53
N VAL A 35 0.69 7.23 6.44
CA VAL A 35 0.73 6.64 5.09
C VAL A 35 2.16 6.29 4.67
N THR A 36 3.13 7.14 5.00
CA THR A 36 4.56 6.88 4.74
C THR A 36 5.07 5.70 5.57
N ARG A 37 4.72 5.63 6.86
CA ARG A 37 5.10 4.51 7.74
C ARG A 37 4.48 3.19 7.29
N VAL A 38 3.20 3.20 6.88
CA VAL A 38 2.51 2.04 6.32
C VAL A 38 3.14 1.62 5.00
N SER A 39 3.42 2.57 4.10
CA SER A 39 4.13 2.32 2.82
C SER A 39 5.50 1.67 3.02
N LYS A 40 6.22 2.05 4.07
CA LYS A 40 7.49 1.46 4.47
C LYS A 40 7.37 0.15 5.25
N GLY A 41 6.14 -0.33 5.55
CA GLY A 41 5.90 -1.51 6.36
C GLY A 41 6.22 -1.36 7.85
N LEU A 42 6.43 -0.13 8.33
CA LEU A 42 6.80 0.19 9.72
C LEU A 42 5.60 0.18 10.67
N VAL A 43 4.39 0.38 10.13
CA VAL A 43 3.13 0.38 10.89
C VAL A 43 2.11 -0.44 10.12
N ARG A 44 1.40 -1.30 10.85
CA ARG A 44 0.23 -2.02 10.33
C ARG A 44 -1.01 -1.22 10.64
N SER A 45 -1.73 -0.82 9.60
CA SER A 45 -2.99 -0.11 9.75
C SER A 45 -3.90 -0.57 8.64
N ARG A 46 -4.68 -1.61 8.95
CA ARG A 46 -5.54 -2.30 8.00
C ARG A 46 -6.39 -1.34 7.18
N ARG A 47 -6.96 -0.32 7.84
CA ARG A 47 -7.78 0.72 7.22
C ARG A 47 -7.02 1.59 6.20
N VAL A 48 -5.74 1.87 6.44
CA VAL A 48 -4.88 2.62 5.51
C VAL A 48 -4.36 1.72 4.39
N GLU A 49 -3.98 0.48 4.72
CA GLU A 49 -3.54 -0.52 3.74
C GLU A 49 -4.66 -0.83 2.74
N GLU A 50 -5.89 -1.08 3.21
CA GLU A 50 -7.05 -1.34 2.38
C GLU A 50 -7.38 -0.15 1.48
N ALA A 51 -7.24 1.08 1.99
CA ALA A 51 -7.46 2.27 1.18
C ALA A 51 -6.42 2.48 0.09
N ILE A 52 -5.14 2.30 0.41
CA ILE A 52 -4.05 2.41 -0.57
C ILE A 52 -4.20 1.30 -1.62
N ALA A 53 -4.52 0.10 -1.17
CA ALA A 53 -4.79 -1.05 -2.02
C ALA A 53 -5.98 -0.77 -2.96
N ALA A 54 -7.11 -0.29 -2.43
CA ALA A 54 -8.28 0.08 -3.23
C ALA A 54 -7.96 1.19 -4.24
N ALA A 55 -7.21 2.22 -3.84
CA ALA A 55 -6.82 3.32 -4.72
C ALA A 55 -5.85 2.90 -5.82
N ALA A 56 -4.93 1.97 -5.53
CA ALA A 56 -4.04 1.36 -6.51
C ALA A 56 -4.72 0.22 -7.31
N ALA A 57 -5.93 -0.18 -6.90
CA ALA A 57 -6.61 -1.47 -7.16
C ALA A 57 -5.66 -2.68 -7.16
N PHE A 58 -4.82 -2.73 -6.14
CA PHE A 58 -4.11 -3.92 -5.74
C PHE A 58 -4.71 -4.44 -4.44
N THR A 59 -4.26 -5.61 -3.99
CA THR A 59 -4.55 -6.08 -2.63
C THR A 59 -3.42 -5.64 -1.70
N PRO A 60 -3.70 -5.40 -0.40
CA PRO A 60 -2.65 -5.10 0.57
C PRO A 60 -1.61 -6.23 0.65
N ALA A 61 -2.02 -7.47 0.37
CA ALA A 61 -1.11 -8.61 0.27
C ALA A 61 -0.14 -8.52 -0.92
N GLN A 62 -0.54 -7.95 -2.06
CA GLN A 62 0.36 -7.73 -3.20
C GLN A 62 1.30 -6.54 -2.99
N LEU A 63 0.87 -5.53 -2.24
CA LEU A 63 1.69 -4.35 -1.92
C LEU A 63 2.67 -4.61 -0.77
N TRP A 64 2.31 -5.47 0.18
CA TRP A 64 3.15 -5.85 1.31
C TRP A 64 3.19 -7.37 1.51
N PRO A 65 3.86 -8.12 0.61
CA PRO A 65 3.96 -9.58 0.70
C PRO A 65 4.80 -10.04 1.91
N ALA A 66 5.60 -9.17 2.51
CA ALA A 66 6.30 -9.46 3.76
C ALA A 66 5.36 -9.45 4.99
N ASN A 67 4.20 -8.78 4.90
CA ASN A 67 3.25 -8.64 6.01
C ASN A 67 2.08 -9.61 5.92
N TYR A 68 1.73 -10.04 4.71
CA TYR A 68 0.78 -11.11 4.46
C TYR A 68 1.55 -12.38 4.11
N PRO A 69 1.58 -13.42 4.97
CA PRO A 69 1.96 -14.73 4.50
C PRO A 69 0.97 -15.08 3.39
N GLN A 70 1.48 -15.11 2.16
CA GLN A 70 0.72 -15.52 0.99
C GLN A 70 -0.01 -16.81 1.35
N PRO A 71 -1.35 -16.90 1.21
CA PRO A 71 -1.96 -18.21 1.17
C PRO A 71 -1.38 -18.88 -0.08
N ALA A 72 -0.43 -19.77 0.13
CA ALA A 72 -0.09 -20.77 -0.85
C ALA A 72 -1.38 -21.56 -1.12
N GLY A 73 -2.03 -21.31 -2.26
CA GLY A 73 -3.22 -22.03 -2.71
C GLY A 73 -4.31 -21.07 -3.23
N GLY A 74 -4.84 -21.17 -4.44
CA GLY A 74 -4.76 -22.29 -5.39
C GLY A 74 -4.82 -21.79 -6.82
N ASP A 75 -3.79 -22.17 -7.57
CA ASP A 75 -3.95 -22.58 -8.96
C ASP A 75 -4.47 -24.03 -8.92
N ARG A 76 -5.75 -24.21 -9.24
CA ARG A 76 -6.24 -25.36 -10.03
C ARG A 76 -7.65 -25.10 -10.54
#